data_AF-A0A379SSV2-F1
#
_entry.id   AF-A0A379SSV2-F1
#
_cell.length_a   1.000
_cell.length_b   1.000
_cell.length_c   1.000
_cell.angle_alpha   90.00
_cell.angle_beta   90.00
_cell.angle_gamma   90.00
#
_symmetry.space_group_name_H-M   'P 1'
#
loop_
_entity.id
_entity.type
_entity.pdbx_description
1 polymer ?
#
loop_
_entity_poly.entity_id
_entity_poly.type
_entity_poly.pdbx_seq_one_letter_code
_entity_poly.pdbx_strand_id
1 'polypeptide(L)'
;MDNWSALFDGQTRYGLDINDSTVKADVLRFRGREALSEPFNWDIEFTSLEAHIPPEQVLMKYASFRMRSGKNVHGMVTRLEWLSTSRDQSHYRLTLSSRLTLLGYTRQCAVYQNQSVPEVVEQVLRKHGLEGPDFEFRLERTYPARELITQWQETDLQFIQRILSEVGIYWRTMMDDVRGLDTYILADSQLNYQFDVQLPYSEPSGLFDGAAESVWDVRTWHNIATGTVATRNYNYRTATTPIPSQIADKLRGQKFNSFDDFRETIWNEIGRHPELTKDFTTVNKDRIEDGLAPWVPKEGQYIGPNAIVKKFAIHHVVPIKDGGGVYDMDNLRIVTPKLHDEIHYRR
;
A
#
# COMPACT_ATOMS: atom_id res chain seq x y z
N MET A 1 23.52 -41.64 -31.60
CA MET A 1 24.84 -41.25 -31.10
C MET A 1 24.63 -40.75 -29.69
N ASP A 2 25.14 -41.50 -28.73
CA ASP A 2 24.87 -41.36 -27.30
C ASP A 2 25.44 -40.05 -26.74
N ASN A 3 24.55 -39.13 -26.35
CA ASN A 3 24.91 -37.81 -25.82
C ASN A 3 25.12 -37.81 -24.30
N TRP A 4 25.31 -38.99 -23.69
CA TRP A 4 25.48 -39.17 -22.25
C TRP A 4 26.72 -38.45 -21.70
N SER A 5 27.75 -38.27 -22.52
CA SER A 5 28.97 -37.55 -22.17
C SER A 5 28.81 -36.02 -22.11
N ALA A 6 27.74 -35.44 -22.70
CA ALA A 6 27.45 -34.00 -22.58
C ALA A 6 26.78 -33.63 -21.25
N LEU A 7 26.25 -34.60 -20.51
CA LEU A 7 25.61 -34.40 -19.20
C LEU A 7 26.61 -34.40 -18.03
N PHE A 8 27.84 -34.86 -18.26
CA PHE A 8 28.91 -35.00 -17.28
C PHE A 8 30.25 -34.48 -17.85
N ASP A 9 30.27 -33.21 -18.23
CA ASP A 9 31.48 -32.49 -18.67
C ASP A 9 32.42 -32.11 -17.50
N GLY A 10 32.13 -32.59 -16.28
CA GLY A 10 32.88 -32.27 -15.07
C GLY A 10 32.65 -30.85 -14.54
N GLN A 11 31.75 -30.06 -15.15
CA GLN A 11 31.40 -28.74 -14.66
C GLN A 11 30.21 -28.82 -13.68
N THR A 12 30.33 -28.11 -12.55
CA THR A 12 29.29 -27.97 -11.54
C THR A 12 28.04 -27.33 -12.14
N ARG A 13 26.90 -28.03 -12.10
CA ARG A 13 25.61 -27.55 -12.65
C ARG A 13 25.05 -26.32 -11.95
N TYR A 14 25.53 -26.07 -10.74
CA TYR A 14 25.08 -25.04 -9.82
C TYR A 14 26.31 -24.37 -9.21
N GLY A 15 26.38 -23.04 -9.29
CA GLY A 15 27.46 -22.27 -8.69
C GLY A 15 26.92 -21.37 -7.60
N LEU A 16 27.55 -21.38 -6.44
CA LEU A 16 27.27 -20.44 -5.35
C LEU A 16 28.55 -19.66 -5.07
N ASP A 17 28.51 -18.37 -5.37
CA ASP A 17 29.60 -17.44 -5.15
C ASP A 17 29.19 -16.45 -4.06
N ILE A 18 30.03 -16.30 -3.04
CA ILE A 18 29.79 -15.38 -1.92
C ILE A 18 30.86 -14.30 -2.01
N ASN A 19 30.43 -13.06 -2.25
CA ASN A 19 31.33 -11.93 -2.43
C ASN A 19 32.21 -11.77 -1.20
N ASP A 20 33.47 -11.38 -1.39
CA ASP A 20 34.45 -11.18 -0.31
C ASP A 20 34.60 -12.39 0.64
N SER A 21 34.36 -13.61 0.16
CA SER A 21 34.49 -14.86 0.93
C SER A 21 35.47 -15.82 0.27
N THR A 22 36.23 -16.55 1.08
CA THR A 22 37.12 -17.63 0.59
C THR A 22 36.40 -18.97 0.46
N VAL A 23 35.17 -19.06 0.98
CA VAL A 23 34.38 -20.29 1.00
C VAL A 23 34.17 -20.81 -0.41
N LYS A 24 34.51 -22.08 -0.63
CA LYS A 24 34.20 -22.82 -1.85
C LYS A 24 33.00 -23.73 -1.59
N ALA A 25 31.87 -23.35 -2.15
CA ALA A 25 30.61 -24.06 -1.98
C ALA A 25 30.34 -24.98 -3.17
N ASP A 26 30.19 -26.28 -2.90
CA ASP A 26 29.65 -27.25 -3.86
C ASP A 26 28.17 -27.50 -3.52
N VAL A 27 27.27 -27.09 -4.41
CA VAL A 27 25.83 -27.05 -4.13
C VAL A 27 25.22 -28.45 -4.23
N LEU A 28 24.56 -28.89 -3.15
CA LEU A 28 23.91 -30.20 -3.05
C LEU A 28 22.43 -30.16 -3.36
N ARG A 29 21.69 -29.23 -2.74
CA ARG A 29 20.25 -29.05 -2.94
C ARG A 29 19.85 -27.63 -2.64
N PHE A 30 18.73 -27.20 -3.19
CA PHE A 30 18.20 -25.87 -2.94
C PHE A 30 16.68 -25.86 -3.04
N ARG A 31 16.07 -24.87 -2.39
CA ARG A 31 14.65 -24.55 -2.50
C ARG A 31 14.47 -23.04 -2.49
N GLY A 32 13.85 -22.51 -3.54
CA GLY A 32 13.53 -21.10 -3.67
C GLY A 32 12.04 -20.82 -3.53
N ARG A 33 11.69 -19.67 -2.95
CA ARG A 33 10.36 -19.07 -3.05
C ARG A 33 10.49 -17.62 -3.50
N GLU A 34 9.81 -17.30 -4.58
CA GLU A 34 9.62 -15.95 -5.13
C GLU A 34 8.11 -15.69 -5.23
N ALA A 35 7.68 -14.47 -4.93
CA ALA A 35 6.30 -14.05 -5.08
C ALA A 35 6.24 -12.54 -5.34
N LEU A 36 5.16 -12.08 -5.98
CA LEU A 36 4.89 -10.65 -6.10
C LEU A 36 4.68 -10.06 -4.72
N SER A 37 5.23 -8.87 -4.51
CA SER A 37 5.10 -8.14 -3.25
C SER A 37 5.61 -8.88 -2.01
N GLU A 38 6.58 -9.79 -2.19
CA GLU A 38 7.28 -10.46 -1.10
C GLU A 38 8.78 -10.56 -1.41
N PRO A 39 9.66 -10.35 -0.40
CA PRO A 39 11.07 -10.67 -0.56
C PRO A 39 11.28 -12.16 -0.85
N PHE A 40 12.09 -12.48 -1.85
CA PHE A 40 12.41 -13.89 -2.12
C PHE A 40 13.29 -14.49 -1.02
N ASN A 41 13.26 -15.82 -0.92
CA ASN A 41 14.22 -16.59 -0.13
C ASN A 41 14.63 -17.87 -0.86
N TRP A 42 15.91 -18.22 -0.76
CA TRP A 42 16.49 -19.44 -1.29
C TRP A 42 17.30 -20.12 -0.21
N ASP A 43 16.84 -21.28 0.23
CA ASP A 43 17.62 -22.16 1.10
C ASP A 43 18.52 -23.03 0.23
N ILE A 44 19.83 -22.90 0.41
CA ILE A 44 20.86 -23.58 -0.39
C ILE A 44 21.72 -24.38 0.55
N GLU A 45 21.76 -25.69 0.33
CA GLU A 45 22.66 -26.61 1.02
C GLU A 45 23.86 -26.92 0.14
N PHE A 46 25.04 -26.86 0.75
CA PHE A 46 26.31 -27.00 0.07
C PHE A 46 27.35 -27.66 0.98
N THR A 47 28.35 -28.28 0.35
CA THR A 47 29.54 -28.80 1.01
C THR A 47 30.75 -27.93 0.76
N SER A 48 31.67 -27.92 1.73
CA SER A 48 32.95 -27.23 1.64
C SER A 48 34.04 -28.08 2.29
N LEU A 49 35.27 -28.00 1.76
CA LEU A 49 36.46 -28.57 2.40
C LEU A 49 36.86 -27.79 3.66
N GLU A 50 36.44 -26.53 3.76
CA GLU A 50 36.65 -25.69 4.93
C GLU A 50 35.67 -26.10 6.04
N ALA A 51 36.21 -26.66 7.11
CA ALA A 51 35.46 -26.90 8.34
C ALA A 51 35.38 -25.63 9.20
N HIS A 52 34.29 -25.49 9.95
CA HIS A 52 34.06 -24.37 10.87
C HIS A 52 34.11 -22.97 10.23
N ILE A 53 33.49 -22.81 9.05
CA ILE A 53 33.34 -21.50 8.40
C ILE A 53 32.83 -20.45 9.41
N PRO A 54 33.61 -19.39 9.68
CA PRO A 54 33.17 -18.31 10.55
C PRO A 54 31.97 -17.58 9.95
N PRO A 55 30.88 -17.31 10.70
CA PRO A 55 29.68 -16.68 10.16
C PRO A 55 29.93 -15.35 9.45
N GLU A 56 30.88 -14.54 9.91
CA GLU A 56 31.30 -13.27 9.30
C GLU A 56 31.93 -13.43 7.91
N GLN A 57 32.38 -14.63 7.54
CA GLN A 57 32.82 -14.89 6.17
C GLN A 57 31.66 -15.00 5.18
N VAL A 58 30.41 -15.13 5.66
CA VAL A 58 29.25 -15.47 4.83
C VAL A 58 28.06 -14.53 5.07
N LEU A 59 27.66 -14.30 6.33
CA LEU A 59 26.50 -13.50 6.69
C LEU A 59 26.66 -12.05 6.25
N MET A 60 25.54 -11.44 5.85
CA MET A 60 25.46 -10.04 5.39
C MET A 60 26.30 -9.73 4.14
N LYS A 61 26.81 -10.75 3.46
CA LYS A 61 27.52 -10.59 2.20
C LYS A 61 26.60 -10.86 1.03
N TYR A 62 26.87 -10.16 -0.06
CA TYR A 62 26.24 -10.44 -1.34
C TYR A 62 26.65 -11.82 -1.85
N ALA A 63 25.73 -12.53 -2.47
CA ALA A 63 26.00 -13.81 -3.07
C ALA A 63 25.20 -14.00 -4.35
N SER A 64 25.77 -14.79 -5.26
CA SER A 64 25.22 -15.12 -6.56
C SER A 64 25.06 -16.63 -6.67
N PHE A 65 23.81 -17.07 -6.81
CA PHE A 65 23.47 -18.44 -7.10
C PHE A 65 23.14 -18.58 -8.59
N ARG A 66 23.97 -19.33 -9.32
CA ARG A 66 23.89 -19.48 -10.78
C ARG A 66 23.50 -20.91 -11.13
N MET A 67 22.51 -21.06 -12.00
CA MET A 67 22.04 -22.36 -12.49
C MET A 67 22.39 -22.51 -13.96
N ARG A 68 22.77 -23.71 -14.41
CA ARG A 68 23.05 -23.98 -15.83
C ARG A 68 21.85 -23.73 -16.75
N SER A 69 20.62 -23.75 -16.24
CA SER A 69 19.41 -23.36 -16.99
C SER A 69 19.40 -21.89 -17.42
N GLY A 70 20.34 -21.07 -16.93
CA GLY A 70 20.43 -19.64 -17.21
C GLY A 70 19.74 -18.78 -16.14
N LYS A 71 19.09 -19.38 -15.14
CA LYS A 71 18.57 -18.62 -13.99
C LYS A 71 19.72 -18.26 -13.04
N ASN A 72 19.91 -16.97 -12.82
CA ASN A 72 20.74 -16.44 -11.75
C ASN A 72 19.86 -15.84 -10.66
N VAL A 73 20.31 -15.95 -9.41
CA VAL A 73 19.69 -15.33 -8.25
C VAL A 73 20.78 -14.58 -7.50
N HIS A 74 20.63 -13.27 -7.42
CA HIS A 74 21.51 -12.38 -6.68
C HIS A 74 20.79 -11.89 -5.45
N GLY A 75 21.51 -11.79 -4.33
CA GLY A 75 20.94 -11.31 -3.09
C GLY A 75 22.00 -11.24 -2.01
N MET A 76 21.55 -11.32 -0.76
CA MET A 76 22.43 -11.29 0.40
C MET A 76 22.16 -12.49 1.30
N VAL A 77 23.21 -13.03 1.91
CA VAL A 77 23.09 -14.16 2.84
C VAL A 77 22.61 -13.67 4.21
N THR A 78 21.44 -14.13 4.64
CA THR A 78 20.80 -13.73 5.89
C THR A 78 20.87 -14.80 6.99
N ARG A 79 21.19 -16.03 6.62
CA ARG A 79 21.34 -17.16 7.55
C ARG A 79 22.44 -18.10 7.08
N LEU A 80 23.20 -18.62 8.03
CA LEU A 80 24.13 -19.72 7.86
C LEU A 80 23.88 -20.74 8.97
N GLU A 81 23.83 -22.00 8.61
CA GLU A 81 23.61 -23.13 9.49
C GLU A 81 24.62 -24.23 9.16
N TRP A 82 25.34 -24.69 10.16
CA TRP A 82 26.13 -25.92 10.06
C TRP A 82 25.22 -27.13 10.31
N LEU A 83 25.30 -28.14 9.44
CA LEU A 83 24.47 -29.34 9.52
C LEU A 83 25.27 -30.53 10.03
N SER A 84 26.44 -30.78 9.45
CA SER A 84 27.33 -31.88 9.85
C SER A 84 28.73 -31.70 9.28
N THR A 85 29.69 -32.44 9.82
CA THR A 85 31.07 -32.53 9.30
C THR A 85 31.47 -34.00 9.21
N SER A 86 31.98 -34.41 8.05
CA SER A 86 32.65 -35.69 7.84
C SER A 86 34.18 -35.51 7.85
N ARG A 87 34.93 -36.59 7.60
CA ARG A 87 36.40 -36.51 7.46
C ARG A 87 36.83 -35.64 6.29
N ASP A 88 36.06 -35.64 5.21
CA ASP A 88 36.48 -35.07 3.94
C ASP A 88 35.86 -33.69 3.68
N GLN A 89 34.68 -33.41 4.25
CA GLN A 89 33.96 -32.16 4.00
C GLN A 89 32.98 -31.79 5.13
N SER A 90 32.61 -30.51 5.19
CA SER A 90 31.55 -29.98 6.05
C SER A 90 30.32 -29.60 5.23
N HIS A 91 29.13 -29.84 5.79
CA HIS A 91 27.84 -29.60 5.17
C HIS A 91 27.14 -28.43 5.85
N TYR A 92 26.72 -27.46 5.05
CA TYR A 92 26.10 -26.22 5.48
C TYR A 92 24.78 -25.97 4.74
N ARG A 93 23.92 -25.16 5.36
CA ARG A 93 22.79 -24.51 4.72
C ARG A 93 22.95 -23.01 4.85
N LEU A 94 22.77 -22.26 3.78
CA LEU A 94 22.59 -20.82 3.82
C LEU A 94 21.23 -20.41 3.29
N THR A 95 20.75 -19.24 3.72
CA THR A 95 19.57 -18.60 3.14
C THR A 95 20.02 -17.35 2.38
N LEU A 96 19.87 -17.40 1.05
CA LEU A 96 20.05 -16.26 0.16
C LEU A 96 18.70 -15.51 0.07
N SER A 97 18.70 -14.24 0.43
CA SER A 97 17.48 -13.42 0.49
C SER A 97 17.61 -12.14 -0.30
N SER A 98 16.46 -11.58 -0.65
CA SER A 98 16.38 -10.22 -1.17
C SER A 98 16.92 -9.21 -0.15
N ARG A 99 17.51 -8.10 -0.61
CA ARG A 99 17.88 -6.99 0.29
C ARG A 99 16.67 -6.43 1.04
N LEU A 100 15.46 -6.48 0.47
CA LEU A 100 14.22 -6.07 1.15
C LEU A 100 13.93 -6.86 2.43
N THR A 101 14.47 -8.07 2.59
CA THR A 101 14.34 -8.83 3.84
C THR A 101 14.95 -8.10 5.03
N LEU A 102 15.98 -7.26 4.81
CA LEU A 102 16.63 -6.50 5.88
C LEU A 102 15.70 -5.49 6.55
N LEU A 103 14.73 -4.95 5.80
CA LEU A 103 13.73 -4.01 6.31
C LEU A 103 12.78 -4.68 7.33
N GLY A 104 12.79 -6.02 7.42
CA GLY A 104 12.08 -6.77 8.45
C GLY A 104 12.75 -6.74 9.83
N TYR A 105 14.01 -6.28 9.93
CA TYR A 105 14.75 -6.21 11.20
C TYR A 105 14.72 -4.81 11.84
N THR A 106 14.16 -3.80 11.17
CA THR A 106 13.99 -2.45 11.72
C THR A 106 12.53 -2.19 12.04
N ARG A 107 12.22 -1.85 13.29
CA ARG A 107 10.87 -1.48 13.76
C ARG A 107 10.91 -0.07 14.33
N GLN A 108 10.00 0.79 13.88
CA GLN A 108 10.00 2.19 14.28
C GLN A 108 8.60 2.82 14.29
N CYS A 109 8.53 4.03 14.84
CA CYS A 109 7.41 4.94 14.67
C CYS A 109 7.89 6.17 13.90
N ALA A 110 7.22 6.52 12.80
CA ALA A 110 7.58 7.64 11.96
C ALA A 110 6.32 8.33 11.40
N VAL A 111 6.46 9.62 11.12
CA VAL A 111 5.39 10.45 10.56
C VAL A 111 5.90 11.12 9.30
N TYR A 112 5.17 10.95 8.20
CA TYR A 112 5.42 11.58 6.91
C TYR A 112 4.25 12.51 6.60
N GLN A 113 4.53 13.75 6.24
CA GLN A 113 3.50 14.77 6.00
C GLN A 113 3.59 15.27 4.57
N ASN A 114 2.42 15.54 3.97
CA ASN A 114 2.26 16.12 2.64
C ASN A 114 3.05 15.39 1.54
N GLN A 115 3.02 14.05 1.59
CA GLN A 115 3.74 13.18 0.67
C GLN A 115 2.84 12.07 0.15
N SER A 116 3.09 11.66 -1.08
CA SER A 116 2.46 10.51 -1.72
C SER A 116 3.07 9.20 -1.20
N VAL A 117 2.35 8.08 -1.42
CA VAL A 117 2.85 6.76 -1.05
C VAL A 117 4.18 6.41 -1.75
N PRO A 118 4.34 6.61 -3.07
CA PRO A 118 5.63 6.35 -3.74
C PRO A 118 6.81 7.14 -3.14
N GLU A 119 6.63 8.42 -2.83
CA GLU A 119 7.67 9.26 -2.22
C GLU A 119 8.11 8.74 -0.84
N VAL A 120 7.14 8.33 -0.01
CA VAL A 120 7.45 7.75 1.30
C VAL A 120 8.18 6.41 1.16
N VAL A 121 7.73 5.54 0.24
CA VAL A 121 8.39 4.25 -0.02
C VAL A 121 9.82 4.47 -0.50
N GLU A 122 10.04 5.39 -1.44
CA GLU A 122 11.37 5.75 -1.91
C GLU A 122 12.29 6.19 -0.76
N GLN A 123 11.80 7.06 0.14
CA GLN A 123 12.58 7.51 1.31
C GLN A 123 12.97 6.35 2.22
N VAL A 124 12.05 5.41 2.47
CA VAL A 124 12.34 4.23 3.29
C VAL A 124 13.37 3.34 2.60
N LEU A 125 13.23 3.07 1.30
CA LEU A 125 14.21 2.27 0.55
C LEU A 125 15.62 2.91 0.58
N ARG A 126 15.72 4.22 0.34
CA ARG A 126 16.99 4.97 0.38
C ARG A 126 17.63 4.98 1.76
N LYS A 127 16.84 5.06 2.83
CA LYS A 127 17.34 4.94 4.21
C LYS A 127 18.04 3.60 4.47
N HIS A 128 17.67 2.56 3.73
CA HIS A 128 18.29 1.22 3.77
C HIS A 128 19.40 1.02 2.73
N GLY A 129 19.89 2.10 2.11
CA GLY A 129 21.01 2.05 1.19
C GLY A 129 20.68 1.55 -0.22
N LEU A 130 19.39 1.46 -0.57
CA LEU A 130 18.97 1.20 -1.95
C LEU A 130 19.02 2.51 -2.74
N GLU A 131 19.69 2.49 -3.89
CA GLU A 131 19.88 3.67 -4.73
C GLU A 131 19.01 3.66 -5.98
N GLY A 132 19.10 4.72 -6.80
CA GLY A 132 18.28 4.86 -8.01
C GLY A 132 18.33 3.66 -8.97
N PRO A 133 19.49 3.01 -9.19
CA PRO A 133 19.55 1.80 -10.01
C PRO A 133 18.95 0.54 -9.35
N ASP A 134 18.66 0.56 -8.05
CA ASP A 134 18.17 -0.60 -7.32
C ASP A 134 16.66 -0.76 -7.37
N PHE A 135 15.93 0.31 -7.65
CA PHE A 135 14.48 0.26 -7.80
C PHE A 135 13.95 1.28 -8.80
N GLU A 136 12.82 0.96 -9.41
CA GLU A 136 12.16 1.81 -10.39
C GLU A 136 10.65 1.81 -10.15
N PHE A 137 10.03 3.00 -10.20
CA PHE A 137 8.59 3.15 -10.19
C PHE A 137 8.05 3.26 -11.61
N ARG A 138 7.27 2.27 -12.06
CA ARG A 138 6.58 2.22 -13.34
C ARG A 138 5.06 2.29 -13.12
N LEU A 139 4.60 3.50 -12.85
CA LEU A 139 3.24 3.78 -12.39
C LEU A 139 2.44 4.48 -13.50
N GLU A 140 1.27 3.93 -13.82
CA GLU A 140 0.32 4.53 -14.78
C GLU A 140 -0.62 5.53 -14.11
N ARG A 141 -0.81 5.40 -12.78
CA ARG A 141 -1.68 6.27 -11.99
C ARG A 141 -0.91 7.37 -11.31
N THR A 142 -1.59 8.48 -11.05
CA THR A 142 -1.10 9.53 -10.16
C THR A 142 -1.54 9.26 -8.73
N TYR A 143 -0.59 9.28 -7.79
CA TYR A 143 -0.84 9.05 -6.37
C TYR A 143 -0.84 10.38 -5.61
N PRO A 144 -1.96 10.81 -5.01
CA PRO A 144 -2.03 12.11 -4.35
C PRO A 144 -1.19 12.11 -3.08
N ALA A 145 -0.63 13.28 -2.76
CA ALA A 145 -0.04 13.53 -1.45
C ALA A 145 -1.09 13.38 -0.36
N ARG A 146 -0.71 12.73 0.73
CA ARG A 146 -1.53 12.58 1.94
C ARG A 146 -1.08 13.61 2.97
N GLU A 147 -2.04 14.21 3.68
CA GLU A 147 -1.76 15.13 4.79
C GLU A 147 -0.86 14.46 5.85
N LEU A 148 -1.13 13.17 6.12
CA LEU A 148 -0.41 12.39 7.11
C LEU A 148 -0.32 10.91 6.71
N ILE A 149 0.88 10.35 6.74
CA ILE A 149 1.14 8.90 6.70
C ILE A 149 1.92 8.55 7.97
N THR A 150 1.42 7.59 8.73
CA THR A 150 2.05 7.13 9.96
C THR A 150 2.52 5.69 9.81
N GLN A 151 3.78 5.47 10.15
CA GLN A 151 4.32 4.15 10.49
C GLN A 151 4.22 4.00 12.00
N TRP A 152 3.50 3.00 12.50
CA TRP A 152 3.26 2.84 13.93
C TRP A 152 3.60 1.45 14.42
N GLN A 153 4.73 1.33 15.12
CA GLN A 153 5.22 0.09 15.71
C GLN A 153 5.18 -1.09 14.73
N GLU A 154 5.58 -0.88 13.49
CA GLU A 154 5.69 -1.91 12.47
C GLU A 154 7.08 -1.87 11.85
N THR A 155 7.49 -2.97 11.23
CA THR A 155 8.78 -3.00 10.53
C THR A 155 8.73 -2.17 9.26
N ASP A 156 9.88 -1.74 8.75
CA ASP A 156 9.90 -0.99 7.48
C ASP A 156 9.34 -1.82 6.32
N LEU A 157 9.59 -3.13 6.33
CA LEU A 157 9.02 -4.05 5.33
C LEU A 157 7.49 -4.13 5.43
N GLN A 158 6.95 -4.31 6.63
CA GLN A 158 5.50 -4.34 6.87
C GLN A 158 4.84 -3.01 6.49
N PHE A 159 5.49 -1.90 6.81
CA PHE A 159 5.03 -0.56 6.45
C PHE A 159 4.89 -0.40 4.94
N ILE A 160 5.96 -0.71 4.18
CA ILE A 160 5.95 -0.65 2.72
C ILE A 160 4.87 -1.57 2.14
N GLN A 161 4.79 -2.83 2.59
CA GLN A 161 3.76 -3.78 2.15
C GLN A 161 2.34 -3.25 2.34
N ARG A 162 2.08 -2.66 3.52
CA ARG A 162 0.78 -2.12 3.88
C ARG A 162 0.40 -0.92 3.01
N ILE A 163 1.28 0.08 2.88
CA ILE A 163 0.94 1.32 2.16
C ILE A 163 0.89 1.11 0.64
N LEU A 164 1.72 0.22 0.09
CA LEU A 164 1.66 -0.13 -1.34
C LEU A 164 0.38 -0.89 -1.67
N SER A 165 0.02 -1.91 -0.86
CA SER A 165 -1.21 -2.68 -1.09
C SER A 165 -2.48 -1.83 -0.94
N GLU A 166 -2.49 -0.84 -0.04
CA GLU A 166 -3.60 0.10 0.13
C GLU A 166 -3.93 0.88 -1.16
N VAL A 167 -2.91 1.21 -1.95
CA VAL A 167 -3.06 1.99 -3.19
C VAL A 167 -2.96 1.14 -4.47
N GLY A 168 -2.80 -0.18 -4.32
CA GLY A 168 -2.74 -1.12 -5.44
C GLY A 168 -1.43 -1.12 -6.21
N ILE A 169 -0.31 -0.76 -5.58
CA ILE A 169 1.03 -0.94 -6.15
C ILE A 169 1.56 -2.30 -5.69
N TYR A 170 2.03 -3.10 -6.64
CA TYR A 170 2.80 -4.32 -6.37
C TYR A 170 4.27 -4.09 -6.72
N TRP A 171 5.16 -4.99 -6.30
CA TRP A 171 6.50 -5.03 -6.84
C TRP A 171 6.90 -6.43 -7.28
N ARG A 172 7.85 -6.48 -8.20
CA ARG A 172 8.57 -7.71 -8.58
C ARG A 172 10.07 -7.50 -8.44
N THR A 173 10.76 -8.59 -8.17
CA THR A 173 12.22 -8.62 -8.10
C THR A 173 12.79 -9.03 -9.45
N MET A 174 13.81 -8.32 -9.90
CA MET A 174 14.60 -8.62 -11.09
C MET A 174 16.05 -8.87 -10.67
N MET A 175 16.82 -9.51 -11.55
CA MET A 175 18.23 -9.82 -11.33
C MET A 175 19.06 -9.00 -12.29
N ASP A 176 19.93 -8.14 -11.75
CA ASP A 176 20.92 -7.40 -12.52
C ASP A 176 22.22 -8.21 -12.55
N ASP A 177 22.39 -9.02 -13.60
CA ASP A 177 23.57 -9.88 -13.77
C ASP A 177 24.88 -9.11 -13.90
N VAL A 178 24.83 -7.84 -14.35
CA VAL A 178 26.01 -7.00 -14.53
C VAL A 178 26.54 -6.53 -13.17
N ARG A 179 25.65 -6.11 -12.27
CA ARG A 179 26.02 -5.68 -10.92
C ARG A 179 26.03 -6.83 -9.90
N GLY A 180 25.41 -7.95 -10.22
CA GLY A 180 25.23 -9.07 -9.29
C GLY A 180 24.30 -8.72 -8.14
N LEU A 181 23.22 -7.98 -8.41
CA LEU A 181 22.28 -7.46 -7.41
C LEU A 181 20.82 -7.77 -7.78
N ASP A 182 19.97 -7.90 -6.77
CA ASP A 182 18.52 -7.90 -6.96
C ASP A 182 17.99 -6.47 -7.11
N THR A 183 17.09 -6.21 -8.05
CA THR A 183 16.47 -4.89 -8.25
C THR A 183 14.95 -4.99 -8.20
N TYR A 184 14.26 -3.89 -7.95
CA TYR A 184 12.81 -3.90 -7.71
C TYR A 184 12.06 -3.00 -8.67
N ILE A 185 11.06 -3.55 -9.36
CA ILE A 185 10.13 -2.75 -10.16
C ILE A 185 8.83 -2.64 -9.39
N LEU A 186 8.47 -1.42 -8.97
CA LEU A 186 7.20 -1.09 -8.36
C LEU A 186 6.22 -0.63 -9.45
N ALA A 187 5.08 -1.31 -9.57
CA ALA A 187 4.15 -1.11 -10.67
C ALA A 187 2.68 -1.25 -10.23
N ASP A 188 1.75 -0.69 -11.00
CA ASP A 188 0.30 -0.68 -10.74
C ASP A 188 -0.54 -1.18 -11.93
N SER A 189 0.14 -1.66 -12.98
CA SER A 189 -0.46 -2.05 -14.25
C SER A 189 0.09 -3.39 -14.74
N GLN A 190 -0.76 -4.13 -15.47
CA GLN A 190 -0.39 -5.39 -16.12
C GLN A 190 0.60 -5.20 -17.27
N LEU A 191 0.77 -3.96 -17.77
CA LEU A 191 1.79 -3.65 -18.78
C LEU A 191 3.21 -4.00 -18.35
N ASN A 192 3.44 -4.14 -17.04
CA ASN A 192 4.73 -4.52 -16.46
C ASN A 192 4.90 -6.04 -16.28
N TYR A 193 3.93 -6.84 -16.71
CA TYR A 193 4.05 -8.30 -16.76
C TYR A 193 4.87 -8.74 -17.97
N GLN A 194 5.42 -9.95 -17.88
CA GLN A 194 6.02 -10.61 -19.03
C GLN A 194 4.93 -11.44 -19.73
N PHE A 195 4.67 -11.12 -20.99
CA PHE A 195 3.73 -11.83 -21.84
C PHE A 195 4.46 -12.78 -22.80
N ASP A 196 3.69 -13.65 -23.44
CA ASP A 196 4.14 -14.52 -24.53
C ASP A 196 5.27 -15.50 -24.19
N VAL A 197 5.42 -15.84 -22.90
CA VAL A 197 6.28 -16.95 -22.47
C VAL A 197 5.56 -18.26 -22.77
N GLN A 198 6.13 -19.07 -23.67
CA GLN A 198 5.60 -20.37 -24.05
C GLN A 198 6.55 -21.48 -23.59
N LEU A 199 6.04 -22.42 -22.82
CA LEU A 199 6.73 -23.65 -22.45
C LEU A 199 5.86 -24.85 -22.83
N PRO A 200 6.43 -25.93 -23.41
CA PRO A 200 5.70 -27.14 -23.70
C PRO A 200 5.20 -27.80 -22.41
N TYR A 201 4.00 -28.38 -22.44
CA TYR A 201 3.50 -29.23 -21.37
C TYR A 201 3.79 -30.70 -21.72
N SER A 202 4.46 -31.40 -20.80
CA SER A 202 4.82 -32.81 -20.99
C SER A 202 4.76 -33.56 -19.65
N GLU A 203 3.90 -34.57 -19.55
CA GLU A 203 3.86 -35.42 -18.36
C GLU A 203 5.10 -36.34 -18.33
N PRO A 204 5.72 -36.58 -17.16
CA PRO A 204 6.86 -37.48 -17.04
C PRO A 204 6.42 -38.93 -17.34
N SER A 205 6.43 -39.29 -18.62
CA SER A 205 5.96 -40.58 -19.13
C SER A 205 7.12 -41.30 -19.83
N GLY A 206 7.85 -42.11 -19.05
CA GLY A 206 9.00 -42.89 -19.53
C GLY A 206 10.34 -42.48 -18.94
N LEU A 207 11.42 -43.08 -19.45
CA LEU A 207 12.80 -42.91 -18.95
C LEU A 207 13.55 -41.72 -19.59
N PHE A 208 12.96 -41.04 -20.57
CA PHE A 208 13.63 -39.96 -21.32
C PHE A 208 12.62 -38.94 -21.84
N ASP A 209 12.75 -37.68 -21.41
CA ASP A 209 11.90 -36.53 -21.73
C ASP A 209 12.51 -35.60 -22.81
N GLY A 210 13.58 -36.06 -23.49
CA GLY A 210 14.29 -35.26 -24.48
C GLY A 210 15.12 -34.11 -23.91
N ALA A 211 15.19 -33.96 -22.57
CA ALA A 211 15.84 -32.85 -21.88
C ALA A 211 15.33 -31.45 -22.30
N ALA A 212 14.11 -31.37 -22.84
CA ALA A 212 13.47 -30.10 -23.17
C ALA A 212 12.86 -29.47 -21.91
N GLU A 213 13.13 -28.19 -21.66
CA GLU A 213 12.46 -27.46 -20.58
C GLU A 213 10.95 -27.46 -20.82
N SER A 214 10.20 -28.01 -19.87
CA SER A 214 8.76 -28.24 -19.99
C SER A 214 8.07 -28.08 -18.65
N VAL A 215 6.77 -27.79 -18.70
CA VAL A 215 5.89 -27.77 -17.54
C VAL A 215 5.29 -29.16 -17.38
N TRP A 216 5.31 -29.66 -16.14
CA TRP A 216 4.69 -30.92 -15.73
C TRP A 216 3.98 -30.70 -14.38
N ASP A 217 3.03 -31.56 -14.00
CA ASP A 217 2.21 -31.42 -12.78
C ASP A 217 1.39 -30.12 -12.71
N VAL A 218 0.73 -29.75 -13.82
CA VAL A 218 -0.21 -28.62 -13.86
C VAL A 218 -1.47 -28.98 -13.08
N ARG A 219 -1.82 -28.14 -12.09
CA ARG A 219 -3.02 -28.33 -11.27
C ARG A 219 -3.91 -27.09 -11.28
N THR A 220 -5.22 -27.31 -11.35
CA THR A 220 -6.24 -26.26 -11.26
C THR A 220 -7.11 -26.50 -10.03
N TRP A 221 -7.26 -25.49 -9.18
CA TRP A 221 -8.18 -25.50 -8.05
C TRP A 221 -8.92 -24.16 -7.97
N HIS A 222 -10.05 -24.14 -7.28
CA HIS A 222 -10.92 -22.97 -7.17
C HIS A 222 -11.26 -22.72 -5.71
N ASN A 223 -11.21 -21.46 -5.29
CA ASN A 223 -11.61 -21.01 -3.95
C ASN A 223 -12.71 -19.95 -4.06
N ILE A 224 -13.63 -19.92 -3.11
CA ILE A 224 -14.63 -18.85 -3.01
C ILE A 224 -13.91 -17.54 -2.63
N ALA A 225 -14.28 -16.43 -3.27
CA ALA A 225 -13.75 -15.09 -2.99
C ALA A 225 -14.89 -14.07 -2.77
N THR A 226 -14.58 -13.00 -2.06
CA THR A 226 -15.52 -11.88 -1.83
C THR A 226 -15.87 -11.18 -3.13
N GLY A 227 -17.16 -11.13 -3.50
CA GLY A 227 -17.61 -10.52 -4.75
C GLY A 227 -17.63 -8.99 -4.76
N THR A 228 -17.89 -8.36 -3.61
CA THR A 228 -18.02 -6.89 -3.51
C THR A 228 -17.53 -6.38 -2.17
N VAL A 229 -16.80 -5.26 -2.17
CA VAL A 229 -16.40 -4.51 -0.98
C VAL A 229 -16.94 -3.08 -1.11
N ALA A 230 -17.69 -2.62 -0.11
CA ALA A 230 -18.18 -1.24 -0.04
C ALA A 230 -17.47 -0.51 1.12
N THR A 231 -16.89 0.66 0.82
CA THR A 231 -16.20 1.50 1.81
C THR A 231 -16.94 2.83 1.97
N ARG A 232 -16.87 3.42 3.16
CA ARG A 232 -17.40 4.76 3.46
C ARG A 232 -16.39 5.51 4.28
N ASN A 233 -16.20 6.80 3.97
CA ASN A 233 -15.35 7.70 4.75
C ASN A 233 -16.16 8.92 5.18
N TYR A 234 -15.75 9.56 6.28
CA TYR A 234 -16.31 10.80 6.78
C TYR A 234 -15.28 11.92 6.63
N ASN A 235 -15.59 12.88 5.76
CA ASN A 235 -14.81 14.11 5.64
C ASN A 235 -15.54 15.23 6.40
N TYR A 236 -15.04 15.58 7.59
CA TYR A 236 -15.63 16.62 8.42
C TYR A 236 -15.66 18.00 7.73
N ARG A 237 -14.71 18.27 6.82
CA ARG A 237 -14.62 19.53 6.04
C ARG A 237 -15.74 19.64 4.99
N THR A 238 -16.36 18.54 4.61
CA THR A 238 -17.48 18.51 3.67
C THR A 238 -18.74 17.89 4.28
N ALA A 239 -18.76 17.68 5.60
CA ALA A 239 -19.89 17.15 6.33
C ALA A 239 -20.96 18.23 6.54
N THR A 240 -21.53 18.69 5.43
CA THR A 240 -22.64 19.64 5.42
C THR A 240 -23.97 18.88 5.44
N THR A 241 -24.97 19.36 6.17
CA THR A 241 -26.30 18.74 6.18
C THR A 241 -27.21 19.45 5.18
N PRO A 242 -27.75 18.77 4.15
CA PRO A 242 -28.79 19.34 3.29
C PRO A 242 -30.00 19.80 4.09
N ILE A 243 -30.74 20.78 3.56
CA ILE A 243 -32.08 21.08 4.08
C ILE A 243 -32.92 19.79 3.93
N PRO A 244 -33.59 19.29 4.99
CA PRO A 244 -34.40 18.08 4.88
C PRO A 244 -35.43 18.22 3.74
N SER A 245 -35.59 17.18 2.92
CA SER A 245 -36.38 17.25 1.67
C SER A 245 -37.82 17.71 1.90
N GLN A 246 -38.46 17.22 2.95
CA GLN A 246 -39.82 17.63 3.36
C GLN A 246 -39.96 19.14 3.64
N ILE A 247 -38.88 19.80 4.06
CA ILE A 247 -38.81 21.25 4.28
C ILE A 247 -38.51 21.94 2.95
N ALA A 248 -37.51 21.44 2.22
CA ALA A 248 -37.09 21.98 0.94
C ALA A 248 -38.27 22.06 -0.05
N ASP A 249 -39.03 20.98 -0.18
CA ASP A 249 -40.14 20.88 -1.14
C ASP A 249 -41.27 21.86 -0.85
N LYS A 250 -41.50 22.20 0.44
CA LYS A 250 -42.47 23.24 0.80
C LYS A 250 -42.00 24.65 0.44
N LEU A 251 -40.69 24.91 0.53
CA LEU A 251 -40.11 26.24 0.33
C LEU A 251 -39.73 26.51 -1.12
N ARG A 252 -39.63 25.48 -1.97
CA ARG A 252 -39.36 25.64 -3.41
C ARG A 252 -40.41 26.56 -4.06
N GLY A 253 -39.91 27.57 -4.78
CA GLY A 253 -40.75 28.53 -5.50
C GLY A 253 -41.40 29.63 -4.65
N GLN A 254 -41.22 29.60 -3.32
CA GLN A 254 -41.65 30.70 -2.46
C GLN A 254 -40.76 31.95 -2.67
N LYS A 255 -41.35 33.13 -2.44
CA LYS A 255 -40.64 34.41 -2.50
C LYS A 255 -40.45 34.94 -1.08
N PHE A 256 -39.24 35.42 -0.79
CA PHE A 256 -38.87 35.97 0.51
C PHE A 256 -38.43 37.42 0.35
N ASN A 257 -38.78 38.26 1.32
CA ASN A 257 -38.46 39.69 1.29
C ASN A 257 -37.00 39.95 1.71
N SER A 258 -36.41 39.05 2.48
CA SER A 258 -35.01 39.09 2.89
C SER A 258 -34.47 37.69 3.18
N PHE A 259 -33.15 37.57 3.33
CA PHE A 259 -32.54 36.31 3.75
C PHE A 259 -32.86 35.96 5.22
N ASP A 260 -33.15 36.95 6.06
CA ASP A 260 -33.57 36.69 7.45
C ASP A 260 -34.98 36.10 7.50
N ASP A 261 -35.92 36.62 6.71
CA ASP A 261 -37.28 36.08 6.50
C ASP A 261 -37.24 34.63 6.00
N PHE A 262 -36.37 34.37 5.03
CA PHE A 262 -36.11 33.03 4.54
C PHE A 262 -35.56 32.09 5.63
N ARG A 263 -34.54 32.53 6.38
CA ARG A 263 -33.92 31.76 7.46
C ARG A 263 -34.92 31.44 8.56
N GLU A 264 -35.73 32.42 8.96
CA GLU A 264 -36.79 32.26 9.94
C GLU A 264 -37.81 31.20 9.48
N THR A 265 -38.22 31.28 8.21
CA THR A 265 -39.16 30.31 7.63
C THR A 265 -38.60 28.88 7.64
N ILE A 266 -37.31 28.67 7.35
CA ILE A 266 -36.67 27.34 7.44
C ILE A 266 -36.79 26.79 8.86
N TRP A 267 -36.42 27.57 9.88
CA TRP A 267 -36.42 27.08 11.25
C TRP A 267 -37.84 26.85 11.78
N ASN A 268 -38.77 27.75 11.48
CA ASN A 268 -40.19 27.56 11.80
C ASN A 268 -40.75 26.29 11.18
N GLU A 269 -40.43 26.02 9.90
CA GLU A 269 -40.90 24.82 9.24
C GLU A 269 -40.26 23.58 9.86
N ILE A 270 -38.95 23.57 10.16
CA ILE A 270 -38.29 22.47 10.89
C ILE A 270 -38.97 22.21 12.26
N GLY A 271 -39.35 23.27 12.99
CA GLY A 271 -40.05 23.17 14.27
C GLY A 271 -41.38 22.42 14.22
N ARG A 272 -42.05 22.42 13.06
CA ARG A 272 -43.32 21.71 12.84
C ARG A 272 -43.17 20.20 12.65
N HIS A 273 -41.95 19.68 12.58
CA HIS A 273 -41.64 18.27 12.36
C HIS A 273 -40.92 17.70 13.60
N PRO A 274 -41.65 17.13 14.59
CA PRO A 274 -41.06 16.64 15.84
C PRO A 274 -39.94 15.61 15.64
N GLU A 275 -39.98 14.85 14.55
CA GLU A 275 -38.94 13.89 14.19
C GLU A 275 -37.59 14.53 13.80
N LEU A 276 -37.62 15.78 13.31
CA LEU A 276 -36.43 16.57 12.99
C LEU A 276 -35.89 17.30 14.22
N THR A 277 -36.72 17.56 15.23
CA THR A 277 -36.34 18.27 16.44
C THR A 277 -36.12 17.35 17.65
N LYS A 278 -36.40 16.04 17.53
CA LYS A 278 -36.40 15.08 18.65
C LYS A 278 -35.12 15.12 19.50
N ASP A 279 -33.96 15.25 18.86
CA ASP A 279 -32.64 15.17 19.48
C ASP A 279 -32.13 16.54 19.97
N PHE A 280 -32.88 17.63 19.73
CA PHE A 280 -32.52 18.95 20.24
C PHE A 280 -32.86 19.08 21.73
N THR A 281 -32.04 19.85 22.44
CA THR A 281 -32.30 20.28 23.81
C THR A 281 -33.57 21.14 23.86
N THR A 282 -34.23 21.20 25.03
CA THR A 282 -35.42 22.05 25.22
C THR A 282 -35.16 23.50 24.79
N VAL A 283 -34.01 24.06 25.19
CA VAL A 283 -33.60 25.42 24.79
C VAL A 283 -33.52 25.58 23.26
N ASN A 284 -33.02 24.57 22.55
CA ASN A 284 -32.96 24.65 21.10
C ASN A 284 -34.33 24.45 20.44
N LYS A 285 -35.23 23.66 21.04
CA LYS A 285 -36.62 23.53 20.58
C LYS A 285 -37.34 24.86 20.67
N ASP A 286 -37.29 25.54 21.83
CA ASP A 286 -37.88 26.86 22.03
C ASP A 286 -37.36 27.88 20.99
N ARG A 287 -36.05 27.87 20.74
CA ARG A 287 -35.45 28.74 19.71
C ARG A 287 -35.98 28.45 18.31
N ILE A 288 -36.12 27.17 17.95
CA ILE A 288 -36.62 26.78 16.63
C ILE A 288 -38.10 27.18 16.49
N GLU A 289 -38.89 27.07 17.55
CA GLU A 289 -40.30 27.54 17.59
C GLU A 289 -40.41 29.05 17.42
N ASP A 290 -39.42 29.81 17.89
CA ASP A 290 -39.27 31.26 17.66
C ASP A 290 -38.65 31.63 16.29
N GLY A 291 -38.47 30.65 15.38
CA GLY A 291 -37.86 30.86 14.06
C GLY A 291 -36.35 31.14 14.10
N LEU A 292 -35.70 30.91 15.24
CA LEU A 292 -34.28 31.15 15.44
C LEU A 292 -33.46 29.88 15.17
N ALA A 293 -32.29 30.09 14.57
CA ALA A 293 -31.30 29.02 14.45
C ALA A 293 -30.93 28.47 15.84
N PRO A 294 -30.93 27.13 16.02
CA PRO A 294 -30.54 26.50 17.25
C PRO A 294 -29.04 26.71 17.50
N TRP A 295 -28.64 26.56 18.76
CA TRP A 295 -27.23 26.58 19.13
C TRP A 295 -26.56 25.25 18.80
N VAL A 296 -25.31 25.35 18.36
CA VAL A 296 -24.44 24.19 18.10
C VAL A 296 -23.80 23.68 19.40
N PRO A 297 -23.45 22.38 19.47
CA PRO A 297 -22.54 21.87 20.50
C PRO A 297 -21.22 22.63 20.55
N LYS A 298 -20.51 22.61 21.68
CA LYS A 298 -19.28 23.40 21.89
C LYS A 298 -18.23 23.16 20.80
N GLU A 299 -18.13 21.93 20.30
CA GLU A 299 -17.19 21.48 19.28
C GLU A 299 -17.45 22.14 17.92
N GLY A 300 -18.70 22.53 17.65
CA GLY A 300 -19.12 23.21 16.43
C GLY A 300 -19.06 24.74 16.51
N GLN A 301 -18.77 25.32 17.67
CA GLN A 301 -18.72 26.77 17.83
C GLN A 301 -17.48 27.35 17.15
N TYR A 302 -17.65 28.50 16.49
CA TYR A 302 -16.53 29.28 16.02
C TYR A 302 -16.09 30.25 17.12
N ILE A 303 -14.83 30.16 17.52
CA ILE A 303 -14.20 31.04 18.50
C ILE A 303 -13.26 31.97 17.72
N GLY A 304 -13.77 33.13 17.33
CA GLY A 304 -13.01 34.16 16.65
C GLY A 304 -12.39 35.15 17.64
N PRO A 305 -11.47 36.01 17.17
CA PRO A 305 -10.79 36.99 18.02
C PRO A 305 -11.74 38.00 18.67
N ASN A 306 -12.90 38.28 18.05
CA ASN A 306 -13.83 39.31 18.50
C ASN A 306 -15.19 38.77 18.98
N ALA A 307 -15.52 37.50 18.70
CA ALA A 307 -16.82 36.93 19.02
C ALA A 307 -16.82 35.40 19.00
N ILE A 308 -17.71 34.80 19.80
CA ILE A 308 -18.06 33.38 19.72
C ILE A 308 -19.36 33.25 18.94
N VAL A 309 -19.31 32.59 17.79
CA VAL A 309 -20.51 32.28 17.00
C VAL A 309 -20.97 30.87 17.36
N LYS A 310 -22.19 30.80 17.90
CA LYS A 310 -22.76 29.58 18.49
C LYS A 310 -24.04 29.08 17.83
N LYS A 311 -24.49 29.71 16.75
CA LYS A 311 -25.70 29.31 16.01
C LYS A 311 -25.33 28.59 14.72
N PHE A 312 -26.14 27.60 14.31
CA PHE A 312 -26.01 27.02 12.98
C PHE A 312 -26.14 28.11 11.90
N ALA A 313 -25.40 27.95 10.81
CA ALA A 313 -25.42 28.82 9.65
C ALA A 313 -26.04 28.09 8.45
N ILE A 314 -26.68 28.84 7.57
CA ILE A 314 -27.10 28.37 6.25
C ILE A 314 -26.01 28.83 5.27
N HIS A 315 -25.44 27.88 4.54
CA HIS A 315 -24.33 28.06 3.62
C HIS A 315 -24.74 27.74 2.19
N HIS A 316 -24.34 28.60 1.24
CA HIS A 316 -24.51 28.35 -0.20
C HIS A 316 -23.36 27.49 -0.73
N VAL A 317 -23.68 26.32 -1.31
CA VAL A 317 -22.69 25.39 -1.89
C VAL A 317 -21.95 26.04 -3.06
N VAL A 318 -22.70 26.64 -3.98
CA VAL A 318 -22.21 27.52 -5.03
C VAL A 318 -22.35 28.96 -4.52
N PRO A 319 -21.24 29.71 -4.38
CA PRO A 319 -21.31 31.09 -3.93
C PRO A 319 -22.22 31.94 -4.81
N ILE A 320 -22.95 32.88 -4.20
CA ILE A 320 -23.89 33.76 -4.92
C ILE A 320 -23.15 34.56 -6.01
N LYS A 321 -21.93 35.02 -5.74
CA LYS A 321 -21.08 35.73 -6.70
C LYS A 321 -20.71 34.89 -7.94
N ASP A 322 -20.78 33.57 -7.81
CA ASP A 322 -20.43 32.59 -8.85
C ASP A 322 -21.71 32.03 -9.51
N GLY A 323 -22.86 32.69 -9.35
CA GLY A 323 -24.13 32.32 -9.97
C GLY A 323 -24.98 31.36 -9.14
N GLY A 324 -24.62 31.08 -7.88
CA GLY A 324 -25.42 30.24 -6.99
C GLY A 324 -26.78 30.87 -6.65
N GLY A 325 -27.84 30.07 -6.72
CA GLY A 325 -29.19 30.50 -6.35
C GLY A 325 -29.28 30.90 -4.88
N VAL A 326 -29.83 32.09 -4.59
CA VAL A 326 -29.91 32.65 -3.22
C VAL A 326 -30.89 31.87 -2.33
N TYR A 327 -32.04 31.50 -2.90
CA TYR A 327 -33.12 30.75 -2.23
C TYR A 327 -33.32 29.37 -2.86
N ASP A 328 -32.30 28.82 -3.51
CA ASP A 328 -32.34 27.49 -4.11
C ASP A 328 -32.05 26.44 -3.03
N MET A 329 -33.04 25.62 -2.67
CA MET A 329 -32.89 24.60 -1.64
C MET A 329 -31.76 23.60 -1.94
N ASP A 330 -31.49 23.32 -3.21
CA ASP A 330 -30.43 22.39 -3.61
C ASP A 330 -29.04 23.01 -3.42
N ASN A 331 -28.96 24.34 -3.45
CA ASN A 331 -27.76 25.13 -3.22
C ASN A 331 -27.49 25.43 -1.73
N LEU A 332 -28.35 25.00 -0.81
CA LEU A 332 -28.25 25.38 0.62
C LEU A 332 -27.88 24.20 1.51
N ARG A 333 -27.04 24.48 2.52
CA ARG A 333 -26.66 23.51 3.56
C ARG A 333 -26.70 24.15 4.94
N ILE A 334 -27.11 23.36 5.94
CA ILE A 334 -26.95 23.70 7.35
C ILE A 334 -25.55 23.25 7.79
N VAL A 335 -24.78 24.18 8.34
CA VAL A 335 -23.40 23.95 8.79
C VAL A 335 -23.17 24.56 10.18
N THR A 336 -22.19 24.01 10.90
CA THR A 336 -21.72 24.64 12.13
C THR A 336 -20.96 25.92 11.79
N PRO A 337 -20.95 26.94 12.67
CA PRO A 337 -20.22 28.18 12.41
C PRO A 337 -18.71 27.95 12.27
N LYS A 338 -18.15 26.94 12.97
CA LYS A 338 -16.75 26.53 12.79
C LYS A 338 -16.48 26.03 11.36
N LEU A 339 -17.32 25.13 10.86
CA LEU A 339 -17.21 24.63 9.48
C LEU A 339 -17.44 25.75 8.46
N HIS A 340 -18.37 26.66 8.74
CA HIS A 340 -18.65 27.82 7.88
C HIS A 340 -17.42 28.74 7.73
N ASP A 341 -16.70 29.01 8.82
CA ASP A 341 -15.43 29.76 8.77
C ASP A 341 -14.36 29.01 7.96
N GLU A 342 -14.21 27.71 8.20
CA GLU A 342 -13.24 26.86 7.49
C GLU A 342 -13.47 26.88 5.97
N ILE A 343 -14.72 26.77 5.52
CA ILE A 343 -15.08 26.80 4.09
C ILE A 343 -14.68 28.12 3.42
N HIS A 344 -14.83 29.24 4.12
CA HIS A 344 -14.61 30.57 3.54
C HIS A 344 -13.18 31.10 3.69
N TYR A 345 -12.44 30.70 4.73
CA TYR A 345 -11.19 31.38 5.11
C TYR A 345 -9.98 30.47 5.34
N ARG A 346 -10.13 29.14 5.37
CA ARG A 346 -9.02 28.22 5.71
C ARG A 346 -8.73 27.17 4.64
N ARG A 347 -8.88 27.53 3.37
CA ARG A 347 -8.55 26.65 2.23
C ARG A 347 -7.07 26.36 2.11
#